data_AF-A0A095C5F0-F1
#
_entry.id   AF-A0A095C5F0-F1
#
_cell.length_a   1.000
_cell.length_b   1.000
_cell.length_c   1.000
_cell.angle_alpha   90.00
_cell.angle_beta   90.00
_cell.angle_gamma   90.00
#
_symmetry.space_group_name_H-M   'P 1'
#
loop_
_entity.id
_entity.type
_entity.pdbx_description
1 polymer ?
#
loop_
_entity_poly.entity_id
_entity_poly.type
_entity_poly.pdbx_seq_one_letter_code
_entity_poly.pdbx_strand_id
1 'polypeptide(L)'
;MFLGEIEEILEVIEPLQFQIIMVPLFKQIAKSVSSSHFQVAERALSYWNNDNIVSLIEENHDTLIPILFPSFYRISREHWNQTIVALVGNVLKIFMEMNTNLCNQLAEKHKVERQRERKREKEREELWKKLEQLRMSGSGDTPGPPNIDTKTSSAITNNAFTNVHQLGVNVTKR
;
A
#
# COMPACT_ATOMS: atom_id res chain seq x y z
N MET A 1 -18.98 -10.60 0.98
CA MET A 1 -20.05 -9.66 0.58
C MET A 1 -19.55 -8.75 -0.53
N PHE A 2 -18.84 -7.64 -0.28
CA PHE A 2 -18.42 -6.70 -1.35
C PHE A 2 -17.56 -7.29 -2.48
N LEU A 3 -16.62 -8.21 -2.18
CA LEU A 3 -15.85 -8.88 -3.24
C LEU A 3 -16.73 -9.77 -4.14
N GLY A 4 -17.87 -10.25 -3.64
CA GLY A 4 -18.83 -10.98 -4.48
C GLY A 4 -19.56 -10.05 -5.43
N GLU A 5 -20.15 -8.98 -4.90
CA GLU A 5 -20.84 -7.97 -5.71
C GLU A 5 -19.93 -7.38 -6.80
N ILE A 6 -18.65 -7.11 -6.48
CA ILE A 6 -17.69 -6.60 -7.46
C ILE A 6 -17.46 -7.63 -8.58
N GLU A 7 -17.40 -8.92 -8.27
CA GLU A 7 -17.24 -9.95 -9.29
C GLU A 7 -18.45 -10.00 -10.22
N GLU A 8 -19.66 -9.98 -9.66
CA GLU A 8 -20.91 -9.97 -10.43
C GLU A 8 -21.01 -8.72 -11.33
N ILE A 9 -20.58 -7.56 -10.84
CA ILE A 9 -20.52 -6.33 -11.64
C ILE A 9 -19.49 -6.47 -12.76
N LEU A 10 -18.29 -7.01 -12.48
CA LEU A 10 -17.24 -7.19 -13.48
C LEU A 10 -17.63 -8.20 -14.56
N GLU A 11 -18.51 -9.15 -14.27
CA GLU A 11 -18.98 -10.13 -15.25
C GLU A 11 -19.84 -9.50 -16.36
N VAL A 12 -20.57 -8.42 -16.05
CA VAL A 12 -21.48 -7.74 -16.98
C VAL A 12 -20.99 -6.36 -17.43
N ILE A 13 -19.82 -5.93 -16.97
CA ILE A 13 -19.31 -4.58 -17.27
C ILE A 13 -18.87 -4.47 -18.72
N GLU A 14 -19.20 -3.34 -19.36
CA GLU A 14 -18.69 -3.03 -20.68
C GLU A 14 -17.20 -2.59 -20.62
N PRO A 15 -16.36 -2.96 -21.60
CA PRO A 15 -14.93 -2.64 -21.59
C PRO A 15 -14.62 -1.15 -21.41
N LEU A 16 -15.43 -0.26 -22.02
CA LEU A 16 -15.23 1.18 -21.90
C LEU A 16 -15.50 1.68 -20.47
N GLN A 17 -16.52 1.14 -19.80
CA GLN A 17 -16.82 1.48 -18.41
C GLN A 17 -15.75 0.91 -17.47
N PHE A 18 -15.25 -0.29 -17.77
CA PHE A 18 -14.15 -0.90 -17.03
C PHE A 18 -12.91 -0.02 -17.00
N GLN A 19 -12.48 0.52 -18.15
CA GLN A 19 -11.29 1.36 -18.24
C GLN A 19 -11.33 2.60 -17.34
N ILE A 20 -12.52 3.14 -17.05
CA ILE A 20 -12.71 4.30 -16.17
C ILE A 20 -12.37 3.94 -14.71
N ILE A 21 -12.73 2.72 -14.28
CA ILE A 21 -12.65 2.31 -12.87
C ILE A 21 -11.50 1.34 -12.56
N MET A 22 -10.88 0.72 -13.58
CA MET A 22 -9.95 -0.39 -13.41
C MET A 22 -8.77 -0.05 -12.49
N VAL A 23 -8.21 1.16 -12.59
CA VAL A 23 -7.04 1.57 -11.80
C VAL A 23 -7.35 1.66 -10.29
N PRO A 24 -8.34 2.46 -9.84
CA PRO A 24 -8.68 2.51 -8.43
C PRO A 24 -9.22 1.16 -7.90
N LEU A 25 -9.97 0.42 -8.73
CA LEU A 25 -10.51 -0.89 -8.35
C LEU A 25 -9.40 -1.90 -8.08
N PHE A 26 -8.48 -2.11 -9.03
CA PHE A 26 -7.42 -3.11 -8.87
C PHE A 26 -6.35 -2.70 -7.86
N LYS A 27 -6.18 -1.39 -7.58
CA LYS A 27 -5.42 -0.95 -6.39
C LYS A 27 -6.08 -1.45 -5.09
N GLN A 28 -7.40 -1.44 -5.01
CA GLN A 28 -8.10 -1.95 -3.84
C GLN A 28 -8.07 -3.48 -3.78
N ILE A 29 -8.23 -4.17 -4.91
CA ILE A 29 -8.07 -5.64 -4.99
C ILE A 29 -6.66 -6.05 -4.55
N ALA A 30 -5.62 -5.33 -4.96
CA ALA A 30 -4.25 -5.61 -4.54
C ALA A 30 -4.07 -5.55 -3.01
N LYS A 31 -4.75 -4.60 -2.35
CA LYS A 31 -4.77 -4.50 -0.87
C LYS A 31 -5.55 -5.66 -0.25
N SER A 32 -6.69 -6.04 -0.83
CA SER A 32 -7.50 -7.16 -0.36
C SER A 32 -6.73 -8.47 -0.42
N VAL A 33 -5.98 -8.72 -1.51
CA VAL A 33 -5.10 -9.90 -1.64
C VAL A 33 -3.94 -9.85 -0.64
N SER A 34 -3.43 -8.67 -0.31
CA SER A 34 -2.39 -8.47 0.71
C SER A 34 -2.90 -8.55 2.15
N SER A 35 -4.19 -8.82 2.37
CA SER A 35 -4.77 -8.89 3.71
C SER A 35 -4.20 -10.06 4.50
N SER A 36 -3.95 -9.85 5.79
CA SER A 36 -3.57 -10.94 6.72
C SER A 36 -4.72 -11.92 6.97
N HIS A 37 -5.96 -11.52 6.69
CA HIS A 37 -7.14 -12.34 6.86
C HIS A 37 -7.36 -13.27 5.66
N PHE A 38 -7.11 -14.57 5.85
CA PHE A 38 -7.06 -15.53 4.73
C PHE A 38 -8.32 -15.54 3.86
N GLN A 39 -9.53 -15.48 4.45
CA GLN A 39 -10.79 -15.51 3.68
C GLN A 39 -10.92 -14.31 2.73
N VAL A 40 -10.38 -13.15 3.10
CA VAL A 40 -10.42 -11.95 2.25
C VAL A 40 -9.44 -12.10 1.09
N ALA A 41 -8.23 -12.59 1.38
CA ALA A 41 -7.21 -12.83 0.36
C ALA A 41 -7.64 -13.92 -0.64
N GLU A 42 -8.14 -15.05 -0.15
CA GLU A 42 -8.66 -16.15 -0.96
C GLU A 42 -9.82 -15.70 -1.85
N ARG A 43 -10.80 -14.98 -1.26
CA ARG A 43 -11.95 -14.49 -2.02
C ARG A 43 -11.58 -13.47 -3.10
N ALA A 44 -10.54 -12.66 -2.87
CA ALA A 44 -10.04 -11.73 -3.89
C ALA A 44 -9.23 -12.46 -4.98
N LEU A 45 -8.50 -13.52 -4.62
CA LEU A 45 -7.75 -14.35 -5.57
C LEU A 45 -8.65 -15.21 -6.47
N SER A 46 -9.88 -15.52 -6.04
CA SER A 46 -10.81 -16.28 -6.87
C SER A 46 -11.23 -15.57 -8.16
N TYR A 47 -10.99 -14.26 -8.29
CA TYR A 47 -11.28 -13.50 -9.52
C TYR A 47 -10.50 -14.03 -10.72
N TRP A 48 -9.32 -14.61 -10.50
CA TRP A 48 -8.52 -15.23 -11.56
C TRP A 48 -9.03 -16.59 -12.01
N ASN A 49 -10.09 -17.11 -11.39
CA ASN A 49 -10.79 -18.31 -11.87
C ASN A 49 -11.94 -17.94 -12.84
N ASN A 50 -12.25 -16.65 -12.99
CA ASN A 50 -13.32 -16.17 -13.86
C ASN A 50 -12.71 -15.68 -15.18
N ASP A 51 -12.98 -16.40 -16.27
CA ASP A 51 -12.41 -16.13 -17.58
C ASP A 51 -12.74 -14.73 -18.11
N ASN A 52 -13.93 -14.20 -17.79
CA ASN A 52 -14.31 -12.84 -18.19
C ASN A 52 -13.39 -11.80 -17.53
N ILE A 53 -13.18 -11.92 -16.21
CA ILE A 53 -12.29 -11.01 -15.48
C ILE A 53 -10.86 -11.15 -15.97
N VAL A 54 -10.40 -12.38 -16.24
CA VAL A 54 -9.07 -12.62 -16.80
C VAL A 54 -8.92 -11.96 -18.17
N SER A 55 -9.92 -12.06 -19.04
CA SER A 55 -9.95 -11.38 -20.36
C SER A 55 -9.89 -9.86 -20.22
N LEU A 56 -10.66 -9.26 -19.31
CA LEU A 56 -10.60 -7.82 -19.02
C LEU A 56 -9.20 -7.39 -18.55
N ILE A 57 -8.53 -8.22 -17.75
CA ILE A 57 -7.15 -7.97 -17.30
C ILE A 57 -6.18 -8.09 -18.46
N GLU A 58 -6.34 -9.09 -19.33
CA GLU A 58 -5.48 -9.32 -20.49
C GLU A 58 -5.51 -8.13 -21.46
N GLU A 59 -6.70 -7.62 -21.77
CA GLU A 59 -6.86 -6.46 -22.65
C GLU A 59 -6.22 -5.17 -22.09
N ASN A 60 -6.05 -5.09 -20.77
CA ASN A 60 -5.56 -3.90 -20.06
C ASN A 60 -4.26 -4.17 -19.27
N HIS A 61 -3.51 -5.21 -19.65
CA HIS A 61 -2.41 -5.76 -18.87
C HIS A 61 -1.26 -4.76 -18.64
N ASP A 62 -0.98 -3.88 -19.61
CA ASP A 62 0.04 -2.84 -19.51
C ASP A 62 -0.19 -1.86 -18.35
N THR A 63 -1.45 -1.68 -17.95
CA THR A 63 -1.82 -0.81 -16.82
C THR A 63 -2.03 -1.61 -15.53
N LEU A 64 -2.69 -2.77 -15.62
CA LEU A 64 -3.10 -3.53 -14.44
C LEU A 64 -1.98 -4.37 -13.81
N ILE A 65 -1.15 -5.03 -14.63
CA ILE A 65 -0.06 -5.86 -14.11
C ILE A 65 0.92 -5.03 -13.26
N PRO A 66 1.38 -3.83 -13.67
CA PRO A 66 2.26 -3.00 -12.83
C PRO A 66 1.66 -2.62 -11.47
N ILE A 67 0.33 -2.55 -11.35
CA ILE A 67 -0.37 -2.24 -10.09
C ILE A 67 -0.41 -3.46 -9.16
N LEU A 68 -0.69 -4.63 -9.73
CA LEU A 68 -0.93 -5.86 -8.98
C LEU A 68 0.38 -6.57 -8.63
N PHE A 69 1.29 -6.66 -9.60
CA PHE A 69 2.49 -7.47 -9.54
C PHE A 69 3.34 -7.24 -8.27
N PRO A 70 3.65 -5.99 -7.84
CA PRO A 70 4.51 -5.79 -6.66
C PRO A 70 3.95 -6.45 -5.39
N SER A 71 2.64 -6.33 -5.17
CA SER A 71 1.97 -6.90 -4.02
C SER A 71 1.97 -8.43 -4.08
N PHE A 72 1.68 -8.99 -5.25
CA PHE A 72 1.53 -10.44 -5.47
C PHE A 72 2.90 -11.12 -5.39
N TYR A 73 3.92 -10.51 -6.01
CA TYR A 73 5.30 -10.99 -5.96
C TYR A 73 5.89 -10.99 -4.55
N ARG A 74 5.47 -10.06 -3.67
CA ARG A 74 5.83 -10.10 -2.25
C ARG A 74 5.15 -11.25 -1.52
N ILE A 75 3.83 -11.40 -1.71
CA ILE A 75 3.02 -12.42 -1.03
C ILE A 75 3.48 -13.83 -1.38
N SER A 76 3.84 -14.09 -2.64
CA SER A 76 4.35 -15.40 -3.08
C SER A 76 5.65 -15.83 -2.39
N ARG A 77 6.32 -14.94 -1.66
CA ARG A 77 7.60 -15.21 -0.99
C ARG A 77 7.54 -15.11 0.53
N GLU A 78 6.63 -14.29 1.05
CA GLU A 78 6.66 -13.84 2.45
C GLU A 78 5.38 -14.16 3.22
N HIS A 79 4.35 -14.70 2.56
CA HIS A 79 3.08 -15.00 3.22
C HIS A 79 3.16 -16.26 4.10
N TRP A 80 2.56 -16.20 5.29
CA TRP A 80 2.60 -17.27 6.28
C TRP A 80 1.76 -18.50 5.87
N ASN A 81 0.66 -18.28 5.16
CA ASN A 81 -0.24 -19.33 4.68
C ASN A 81 0.20 -19.83 3.29
N GLN A 82 0.57 -21.12 3.20
CA GLN A 82 1.06 -21.76 1.97
C GLN A 82 -0.01 -21.88 0.87
N THR A 83 -1.30 -21.99 1.23
CA THR A 83 -2.39 -22.02 0.25
C THR A 83 -2.47 -20.69 -0.51
N ILE A 84 -2.36 -19.57 0.22
CA ILE A 84 -2.34 -18.24 -0.39
C ILE A 84 -1.10 -18.08 -1.29
N VAL A 85 0.07 -18.58 -0.85
CA VAL A 85 1.28 -18.58 -1.67
C VAL A 85 1.06 -19.34 -2.99
N ALA A 86 0.43 -20.52 -2.94
CA ALA A 86 0.13 -21.31 -4.13
C ALA A 86 -0.87 -20.61 -5.08
N LEU A 87 -1.95 -20.04 -4.54
CA LEU A 87 -2.96 -19.30 -5.32
C LEU A 87 -2.33 -18.08 -6.01
N VAL A 88 -1.53 -17.29 -5.29
CA VAL A 88 -0.81 -16.16 -5.88
C VAL A 88 0.21 -16.63 -6.91
N GLY A 89 0.86 -17.78 -6.68
CA GLY A 89 1.74 -18.40 -7.66
C GLY A 89 1.04 -18.72 -8.98
N ASN A 90 -0.21 -19.20 -8.93
CA ASN A 90 -1.03 -19.42 -10.12
C ASN A 90 -1.36 -18.10 -10.83
N VAL A 91 -1.75 -17.06 -10.09
CA VAL A 91 -2.00 -15.73 -10.67
C VAL A 91 -0.76 -15.16 -11.34
N LEU A 92 0.41 -15.31 -10.71
CA LEU A 92 1.67 -14.85 -11.31
C LEU A 92 2.01 -15.61 -12.60
N LYS A 93 1.64 -16.89 -12.72
CA LYS A 93 1.79 -17.62 -13.99
C LYS A 93 0.90 -17.04 -15.08
N ILE A 94 -0.37 -16.73 -14.77
CA ILE A 94 -1.29 -16.08 -15.69
C ILE A 94 -0.71 -14.73 -16.18
N PHE A 95 -0.13 -13.92 -15.29
CA PHE A 95 0.54 -12.67 -15.69
C PHE A 95 1.74 -12.91 -16.62
N MET A 96 2.52 -13.98 -16.39
CA MET A 96 3.65 -14.33 -17.24
C MET A 96 3.18 -14.80 -18.63
N GLU A 97 2.08 -15.53 -18.70
CA GLU A 97 1.44 -15.97 -19.95
C GLU A 97 0.96 -14.77 -20.78
N MET A 98 0.37 -13.75 -20.13
CA MET A 98 -0.04 -12.51 -20.79
C MET A 98 1.15 -11.70 -21.33
N ASN A 99 2.15 -11.42 -20.48
CA ASN A 99 3.31 -10.63 -20.89
C ASN A 99 4.54 -10.93 -20.04
N THR A 100 5.33 -11.90 -20.50
CA THR A 100 6.59 -12.32 -19.86
C THR A 100 7.60 -11.18 -19.75
N ASN A 101 7.73 -10.33 -20.78
CA ASN A 101 8.71 -9.25 -20.78
C ASN A 101 8.39 -8.18 -19.73
N LEU A 102 7.12 -7.78 -19.63
CA LEU A 102 6.65 -6.83 -18.63
C LEU A 102 6.85 -7.38 -17.21
N CYS A 103 6.48 -8.63 -16.97
CA CYS A 103 6.66 -9.25 -15.66
C CYS A 103 8.13 -9.35 -15.25
N ASN A 104 9.03 -9.70 -16.18
CA ASN A 104 10.47 -9.73 -15.92
C ASN A 104 11.02 -8.34 -15.55
N GLN A 105 10.59 -7.29 -16.27
CA GLN A 105 10.98 -5.91 -15.95
C GLN A 105 10.47 -5.49 -14.57
N LEU A 106 9.24 -5.83 -14.21
CA LEU A 106 8.65 -5.53 -12.91
C LEU A 106 9.35 -6.29 -11.77
N ALA A 107 9.73 -7.55 -11.99
CA ALA A 107 10.49 -8.33 -11.02
C ALA A 107 11.86 -7.70 -10.73
N GLU A 108 12.60 -7.28 -11.76
CA GLU A 108 13.89 -6.62 -11.57
C GLU A 108 13.72 -5.25 -10.90
N LYS A 109 12.77 -4.44 -11.35
CA LYS A 109 12.45 -3.15 -10.70
C LYS A 109 12.12 -3.32 -9.23
N HIS A 110 11.31 -4.32 -8.87
CA HIS A 110 10.94 -4.61 -7.49
C HIS A 110 12.15 -5.02 -6.64
N LYS A 111 13.06 -5.84 -7.20
CA LYS A 111 14.31 -6.22 -6.54
C LYS A 111 15.22 -5.01 -6.29
N VAL A 112 15.36 -4.13 -7.27
CA VAL A 112 16.16 -2.89 -7.15
C VAL A 112 15.57 -1.96 -6.10
N GLU A 113 14.25 -1.72 -6.10
CA GLU A 113 13.63 -0.85 -5.09
C GLU A 113 13.79 -1.41 -3.68
N ARG A 114 13.64 -2.73 -3.49
CA ARG A 114 13.89 -3.39 -2.19
C ARG A 114 15.33 -3.22 -1.71
N GLN A 115 16.32 -3.30 -2.60
CA GLN A 115 17.72 -3.05 -2.24
C GLN A 115 17.93 -1.58 -1.87
N ARG A 116 17.31 -0.65 -2.61
CA ARG A 116 17.37 0.79 -2.35
C ARG A 116 16.75 1.15 -1.00
N GLU A 117 15.60 0.56 -0.66
CA GLU A 117 14.94 0.72 0.64
C GLU A 117 15.82 0.23 1.80
N ARG A 118 16.40 -0.95 1.68
CA ARG A 118 17.33 -1.50 2.68
C ARG A 118 18.57 -0.63 2.86
N LYS A 119 19.11 -0.05 1.79
CA LYS A 119 20.25 0.87 1.87
C LYS A 119 19.87 2.14 2.63
N ARG A 120 18.73 2.76 2.28
CA ARG A 120 18.20 3.94 2.96
C ARG A 120 17.94 3.69 4.44
N GLU A 121 17.48 2.50 4.80
CA GLU A 121 17.26 2.12 6.20
C GLU A 121 18.57 2.01 7.00
N LYS A 122 19.60 1.38 6.43
CA LYS A 122 20.93 1.33 7.05
C LYS A 122 21.55 2.71 7.23
N GLU A 123 21.44 3.58 6.21
CA GLU A 123 21.92 4.97 6.30
C GLU A 123 21.21 5.73 7.44
N ARG A 124 19.89 5.52 7.63
CA ARG A 124 19.15 6.09 8.77
C ARG A 124 19.65 5.53 10.10
N GLU A 125 19.84 4.22 10.22
CA GLU A 125 20.34 3.61 11.46
C GLU A 125 21.74 4.10 11.83
N GLU A 126 22.63 4.25 10.85
CA GLU A 126 23.98 4.79 11.05
C GLU A 126 23.93 6.24 11.51
N LEU A 127 23.04 7.06 10.94
CA LEU A 127 22.82 8.43 11.37
C LEU A 127 22.30 8.48 12.83
N TRP A 128 21.33 7.64 13.17
CA TRP A 128 20.82 7.54 14.55
C TRP A 128 21.88 7.09 15.54
N LYS A 129 22.74 6.13 15.19
CA LYS A 129 23.86 5.70 16.04
C LYS A 129 24.87 6.82 16.28
N LYS A 130 25.20 7.59 15.24
CA LYS A 130 26.09 8.77 15.38
C LYS A 130 25.49 9.83 16.28
N LEU A 131 24.19 10.11 16.16
CA LEU A 131 23.48 11.06 17.03
C LEU A 131 23.51 10.61 18.50
N GLU A 132 23.27 9.32 18.77
CA GLU A 132 23.33 8.81 20.15
C GLU A 132 24.75 8.84 20.72
N GLN A 133 25.77 8.54 19.90
CA GLN A 133 27.16 8.64 20.32
C GLN A 133 27.57 10.09 20.64
N LEU A 134 27.13 11.07 19.86
CA LEU A 134 27.34 12.50 20.14
C LEU A 134 26.61 12.95 21.42
N ARG A 135 25.42 12.40 21.69
CA ARG A 135 24.68 12.64 22.94
C ARG A 135 25.36 12.03 24.16
N MET A 136 26.00 10.87 24.00
CA MET A 136 26.72 10.17 25.08
C MET A 136 28.13 10.74 25.33
N SER A 137 28.79 11.28 24.30
CA SER A 137 30.14 11.88 24.42
C SER A 137 30.11 13.37 24.79
N GLY A 138 28.99 14.05 24.58
CA GLY A 138 28.70 15.36 25.15
C GLY A 138 28.25 15.24 26.60
N SER A 139 29.18 15.35 27.56
CA SER A 139 28.84 15.63 28.95
C SER A 139 28.05 16.93 29.05
N GLY A 140 26.75 16.82 29.35
CA GLY A 140 25.93 17.84 29.99
C GLY A 140 25.85 19.20 29.30
N ASP A 141 25.06 19.30 28.25
CA ASP A 141 24.24 20.48 28.01
C ASP A 141 22.97 20.03 27.27
N THR A 142 21.83 20.12 27.95
CA THR A 142 20.52 19.87 27.35
C THR A 142 20.26 20.93 26.27
N PRO A 143 20.10 20.58 24.99
CA PRO A 143 19.34 21.44 24.10
C PRO A 143 17.88 21.21 24.50
N GLY A 144 17.25 22.21 25.11
CA GLY A 144 15.81 22.22 25.30
C GLY A 144 15.07 21.97 23.98
N PRO A 145 13.79 21.57 24.03
CA PRO A 145 13.00 21.35 22.82
C PRO A 145 13.10 22.59 21.92
N PRO A 146 13.19 22.41 20.59
CA PRO A 146 13.36 23.53 19.67
C PRO A 146 12.24 24.55 19.91
N ASN A 147 12.62 25.73 20.37
CA ASN A 147 11.73 26.86 20.51
C ASN A 147 11.37 27.32 19.09
N ILE A 148 10.15 26.98 18.65
CA ILE A 148 9.55 27.61 17.49
C ILE A 148 9.19 29.01 17.95
N ASP A 149 10.09 29.96 17.69
CA ASP A 149 9.89 31.38 17.96
C ASP A 149 8.60 31.83 17.27
N THR A 150 7.58 31.99 18.10
CA THR A 150 6.34 32.69 17.79
C THR A 150 6.55 34.13 18.20
N LYS A 151 6.82 35.01 17.22
CA LYS A 151 6.64 36.49 17.20
C LYS A 151 7.55 37.07 16.11
N THR A 152 7.15 37.90 15.13
CA THR A 152 5.96 38.72 14.93
C THR A 152 5.96 39.19 13.47
N SER A 153 4.84 39.06 12.76
CA SER A 153 4.38 40.18 11.93
C SER A 153 2.85 40.21 11.91
N SER A 154 2.41 41.36 12.38
CA SER A 154 1.08 41.83 12.69
C SER A 154 0.19 42.01 11.46
N ALA A 155 -1.12 41.99 11.75
CA ALA A 155 -2.22 42.57 11.01
C ALA A 155 -2.68 41.82 9.76
N ILE A 156 -3.81 41.10 9.88
CA ILE A 156 -5.09 41.60 9.35
C ILE A 156 -6.21 41.06 10.26
N THR A 157 -7.00 42.00 10.73
CA THR A 157 -8.24 41.87 11.48
C THR A 157 -9.35 41.25 10.63
N ASN A 158 -10.14 40.33 11.19
CA ASN A 158 -11.58 40.51 11.45
C ASN A 158 -12.33 39.17 11.56
N ASN A 159 -12.93 38.99 12.74
CA ASN A 159 -14.30 38.56 13.01
C ASN A 159 -14.93 37.48 12.10
N ALA A 160 -15.29 36.35 12.71
CA ALA A 160 -16.70 36.01 12.93
C ALA A 160 -16.87 34.65 13.64
N PHE A 161 -17.57 34.69 14.78
CA PHE A 161 -18.48 33.67 15.33
C PHE A 161 -17.89 32.31 15.76
N THR A 162 -17.59 32.10 17.04
CA THR A 162 -18.47 31.74 18.19
C THR A 162 -19.17 30.38 18.13
N ASN A 163 -19.00 29.67 19.26
CA ASN A 163 -19.82 28.59 19.83
C ASN A 163 -19.58 27.20 19.21
N VAL A 164 -19.44 26.11 19.96
CA VAL A 164 -20.14 25.76 21.21
C VAL A 164 -19.25 24.89 22.12
N HIS A 165 -19.19 25.28 23.39
CA HIS A 165 -19.15 24.49 24.62
C HIS A 165 -18.95 22.95 24.57
N GLN A 166 -18.00 22.53 25.42
CA GLN A 166 -18.14 21.51 26.49
C GLN A 166 -18.72 20.13 26.15
N LEU A 167 -17.86 19.11 26.27
CA LEU A 167 -17.85 18.07 27.30
C LEU A 167 -16.55 17.28 27.04
N GLY A 168 -15.62 17.08 27.96
CA GLY A 168 -15.82 16.82 29.37
C GLY A 168 -15.59 15.34 29.66
N VAL A 169 -14.31 14.93 29.72
CA VAL A 169 -13.76 14.01 30.74
C VAL A 169 -13.82 12.47 30.53
N ASN A 170 -12.60 11.89 30.57
CA ASN A 170 -12.09 10.58 31.03
C ASN A 170 -12.44 9.28 30.27
N VAL A 171 -11.47 8.56 29.68
CA VAL A 171 -10.47 7.66 30.32
C VAL A 171 -11.12 6.62 31.22
N THR A 172 -11.08 5.33 30.83
CA THR A 172 -10.64 4.21 31.69
C THR A 172 -10.30 3.00 30.83
N LYS A 173 -9.10 2.46 31.04
CA LYS A 173 -8.57 1.19 30.53
C LYS A 173 -9.39 -0.01 31.03
N ARG A 174 -9.55 -1.03 30.19
CA ARG A 174 -9.29 -2.44 30.54
C ARG A 174 -8.81 -3.17 29.30
#